data_AF-A0A969PEP4-F1
#
_entry.id   AF-A0A969PEP4-F1
#
_cell.length_a   1.000
_cell.length_b   1.000
_cell.length_c   1.000
_cell.angle_alpha   90.00
_cell.angle_beta   90.00
_cell.angle_gamma   90.00
#
_symmetry.space_group_name_H-M   'P 1'
#
loop_
_entity.id
_entity.type
_entity.pdbx_description
1 polymer ?
#
loop_
_entity_poly.entity_id
_entity_poly.type
_entity_poly.pdbx_seq_one_letter_code
_entity_poly.pdbx_strand_id
1 'polypeptide(L)'
;MNQLANNITAIDNELSKRHIDLDPAGYFIIYLDRKAQLICAKHYTNIINEKGLAVDPETGKVIPAKGKIERTAQTLYTARTAKELCVKIVEQTQPCPLTMFDHAAYLGREFVRAEYALINGTEYIQD
;
A
#
# COMPACT_ATOMS: atom_id res chain seq x y z
N MET A 1 21.87 17.79 -0.99
CA MET A 1 21.61 16.52 -0.28
C MET A 1 22.94 15.94 0.20
N ASN A 2 22.97 15.32 1.38
CA ASN A 2 24.16 14.65 1.94
C ASN A 2 24.52 13.42 1.08
N GLN A 3 25.81 13.13 0.86
CA GLN A 3 26.30 11.96 0.13
C GLN A 3 25.64 10.65 0.58
N LEU A 4 25.41 10.50 1.89
CA LEU A 4 24.72 9.33 2.44
C LEU A 4 23.29 9.21 1.89
N ALA A 5 22.55 10.31 1.81
CA ALA A 5 21.18 10.31 1.30
C ALA A 5 21.11 9.94 -0.19
N ASN A 6 22.08 10.41 -0.99
CA ASN A 6 22.18 10.05 -2.41
C ASN A 6 22.47 8.55 -2.58
N ASN A 7 23.40 8.00 -1.78
CA ASN A 7 23.74 6.58 -1.82
C ASN A 7 22.54 5.69 -1.44
N ILE A 8 21.81 6.04 -0.38
CA ILE A 8 20.60 5.31 0.04
C ILE A 8 19.56 5.36 -1.08
N THR A 9 19.28 6.54 -1.63
CA THR A 9 18.30 6.72 -2.72
C THR A 9 18.67 5.89 -3.95
N ALA A 10 19.95 5.79 -4.29
CA ALA A 10 20.41 4.99 -5.42
C ALA A 10 20.21 3.47 -5.18
N ILE A 11 20.45 3.00 -3.95
CA ILE A 11 20.20 1.60 -3.56
C ILE A 11 18.71 1.29 -3.63
N ASP A 12 17.87 2.13 -3.04
CA ASP A 12 16.42 1.93 -3.01
C ASP A 12 15.85 1.91 -4.44
N ASN A 13 16.21 2.88 -5.28
CA ASN A 13 15.77 2.93 -6.69
C ASN A 13 16.18 1.70 -7.52
N GLU A 14 17.33 1.09 -7.22
CA GLU A 14 17.72 -0.15 -7.90
C GLU A 14 16.90 -1.34 -7.39
N LEU A 15 16.66 -1.41 -6.08
CA LEU A 15 15.83 -2.45 -5.48
C LEU A 15 14.36 -2.37 -5.91
N SER A 16 13.82 -1.19 -6.21
CA SER A 16 12.44 -1.02 -6.71
C SER A 16 12.22 -1.62 -8.11
N LYS A 17 13.29 -1.95 -8.84
CA LYS A 17 13.20 -2.59 -10.18
C LYS A 17 13.04 -4.11 -10.11
N ARG A 18 13.20 -4.71 -8.93
CA ARG A 18 13.15 -6.17 -8.77
C ARG A 18 11.74 -6.71 -9.04
N HIS A 19 11.67 -8.01 -9.32
CA HIS A 19 10.40 -8.72 -9.37
C HIS A 19 9.74 -8.76 -7.98
N ILE A 20 8.42 -8.56 -7.95
CA ILE A 20 7.59 -8.60 -6.75
C ILE A 20 6.34 -9.41 -7.09
N ASP A 21 6.10 -10.48 -6.33
CA ASP A 21 4.85 -11.22 -6.42
C ASP A 21 3.71 -10.41 -5.80
N LEU A 22 2.50 -10.52 -6.33
CA LEU A 22 1.35 -9.80 -5.78
C LEU A 22 0.77 -10.55 -4.57
N ASP A 23 0.49 -9.82 -3.48
CA ASP A 23 -0.26 -10.40 -2.35
C ASP A 23 -1.67 -10.82 -2.82
N PRO A 24 -2.05 -12.10 -2.62
CA PRO A 24 -3.38 -12.60 -2.93
C PRO A 24 -4.53 -11.80 -2.30
N ALA A 25 -4.31 -11.21 -1.12
CA ALA A 25 -5.34 -10.41 -0.46
C ALA A 25 -5.59 -9.07 -1.15
N GLY A 26 -4.60 -8.54 -1.87
CA GLY A 26 -4.71 -7.23 -2.51
C GLY A 26 -3.45 -6.38 -2.48
N TYR A 27 -3.63 -5.08 -2.69
CA TYR A 27 -2.57 -4.09 -2.57
C TYR A 27 -3.10 -2.81 -1.93
N PHE A 28 -2.18 -1.96 -1.48
CA PHE A 28 -2.49 -0.72 -0.79
C PHE A 28 -1.98 0.50 -1.54
N ILE A 29 -2.81 1.54 -1.61
CA ILE A 29 -2.40 2.89 -2.03
C ILE A 29 -2.38 3.78 -0.79
N ILE A 30 -1.23 4.40 -0.52
CA ILE A 30 -1.01 5.22 0.67
C ILE A 30 -1.00 6.69 0.27
N TYR A 31 -1.64 7.54 1.08
CA TYR A 31 -1.60 8.99 0.92
C TYR A 31 -1.78 9.69 2.26
N LEU A 32 -1.50 11.00 2.29
CA LEU A 32 -1.63 11.83 3.48
C LEU A 32 -2.85 12.74 3.38
N ASP A 33 -3.71 12.71 4.40
CA ASP A 33 -4.67 13.80 4.63
C ASP A 33 -4.04 14.80 5.60
N ARG A 34 -3.44 15.86 5.04
CA ARG A 34 -2.74 16.87 5.83
C ARG A 34 -3.68 17.76 6.64
N LYS A 35 -4.93 17.95 6.20
CA LYS A 35 -5.91 18.76 6.93
C LYS A 35 -6.37 18.02 8.18
N ALA A 36 -6.61 16.71 8.04
CA ALA A 36 -7.01 15.85 9.15
C ALA A 36 -5.83 15.32 9.99
N GLN A 37 -4.58 15.53 9.54
CA GLN A 37 -3.36 14.98 10.16
C GLN A 37 -3.39 13.44 10.20
N LEU A 38 -3.72 12.81 9.08
CA LEU A 38 -3.87 11.35 8.98
C LEU A 38 -2.99 10.75 7.88
N ILE A 39 -2.50 9.55 8.14
CA ILE A 39 -2.01 8.60 7.14
C ILE A 39 -3.20 7.75 6.70
N CYS A 40 -3.39 7.62 5.40
CA CYS A 40 -4.51 6.93 4.79
C CYS A 40 -3.99 5.78 3.91
N ALA A 41 -4.43 4.55 4.16
CA ALA A 41 -4.12 3.38 3.34
C ALA A 41 -5.41 2.80 2.74
N LYS A 42 -5.54 2.88 1.42
CA LYS A 42 -6.64 2.27 0.66
C LYS A 42 -6.25 0.88 0.24
N HIS A 43 -6.93 -0.14 0.78
CA HIS A 43 -6.79 -1.51 0.34
C HIS A 43 -7.68 -1.78 -0.87
N TYR A 44 -7.16 -2.52 -1.85
CA TYR A 44 -7.91 -3.04 -2.99
C TYR A 44 -7.65 -4.54 -3.12
N THR A 45 -8.70 -5.34 -3.17
CA THR A 45 -8.59 -6.79 -3.28
C THR A 45 -8.11 -7.24 -4.66
N ASN A 46 -7.19 -8.22 -4.69
CA ASN A 46 -6.75 -8.90 -5.91
C ASN A 46 -7.55 -10.19 -6.07
N ILE A 47 -8.81 -10.11 -6.50
CA ILE A 47 -9.51 -11.35 -6.87
C ILE A 47 -9.03 -11.73 -8.25
N ILE A 48 -8.38 -12.88 -8.36
CA ILE A 48 -7.82 -13.39 -9.61
C ILE A 48 -8.59 -14.66 -9.96
N ASN A 49 -9.08 -14.78 -11.20
CA ASN A 49 -9.72 -16.01 -11.65
C ASN A 49 -8.71 -17.11 -12.00
N GLU A 50 -9.18 -18.32 -12.30
CA GLU A 50 -8.35 -19.49 -12.68
C GLU A 50 -7.40 -19.24 -13.87
N LYS A 51 -7.61 -18.15 -14.63
CA LYS A 51 -6.78 -17.76 -15.78
C LYS A 51 -5.72 -16.70 -15.43
N GLY A 52 -5.55 -16.36 -14.15
CA GLY A 52 -4.58 -15.35 -13.71
C GLY A 52 -5.04 -13.91 -13.98
N LEU A 53 -6.32 -13.66 -14.24
CA LEU A 53 -6.84 -12.32 -14.53
C LEU A 53 -7.54 -11.75 -13.31
N ALA A 54 -7.27 -10.48 -12.98
CA ALA A 54 -8.02 -9.75 -11.98
C ALA A 54 -9.51 -9.70 -12.36
N VAL A 55 -10.39 -10.06 -11.45
CA VAL A 55 -11.83 -10.08 -11.61
C VAL A 55 -12.53 -9.29 -10.51
N ASP A 56 -13.70 -8.80 -10.85
CA ASP A 56 -14.61 -8.18 -9.90
C ASP A 56 -15.16 -9.23 -8.90
N PRO A 57 -15.15 -8.95 -7.58
CA PRO A 57 -15.64 -9.87 -6.55
C PRO A 57 -17.09 -10.29 -6.66
N GLU A 58 -17.96 -9.35 -7.05
CA GLU A 58 -19.41 -9.55 -7.06
C GLU A 58 -19.87 -10.21 -8.35
N THR A 59 -19.18 -9.93 -9.46
CA THR A 59 -19.60 -10.32 -10.81
C THR A 59 -18.70 -11.35 -11.48
N GLY A 60 -17.49 -11.60 -10.96
CA GLY A 60 -16.50 -12.53 -11.53
C GLY A 60 -15.94 -12.10 -12.89
N LYS A 61 -16.25 -10.89 -13.36
CA LYS A 61 -15.81 -10.38 -14.66
C LYS A 61 -14.39 -9.85 -14.61
N VAL A 62 -13.63 -10.10 -15.67
CA VAL A 62 -12.25 -9.60 -15.80
C VAL A 62 -12.24 -8.07 -15.77
N ILE A 63 -11.35 -7.52 -14.95
CA ILE A 63 -11.06 -6.10 -14.80
C ILE A 63 -10.02 -5.72 -15.89
N PRO A 64 -10.41 -5.01 -16.97
CA PRO A 64 -9.46 -4.61 -18.00
C PRO A 64 -8.33 -3.71 -17.48
N ALA A 65 -7.11 -3.91 -17.97
CA ALA A 65 -5.94 -3.11 -17.61
C ALA A 65 -6.01 -1.63 -18.05
N LYS A 66 -6.98 -1.27 -18.91
CA LYS A 66 -7.25 0.10 -19.36
C LYS A 66 -8.74 0.43 -19.21
N GLY A 67 -9.03 1.51 -18.50
CA GLY A 67 -10.38 2.01 -18.25
C GLY A 67 -10.59 2.39 -16.79
N LYS A 68 -11.46 3.38 -16.52
CA LYS A 68 -11.93 3.67 -15.16
C LYS A 68 -12.85 2.53 -14.75
N ILE A 69 -12.33 1.59 -13.96
CA ILE A 69 -13.13 0.55 -13.32
C ILE A 69 -13.20 0.94 -11.85
N GLU A 70 -14.41 1.13 -11.33
CA GLU A 70 -14.63 1.24 -9.89
C GLU A 70 -14.25 -0.09 -9.25
N ARG A 71 -13.08 -0.12 -8.60
CA ARG A 71 -12.57 -1.30 -7.91
C ARG A 71 -13.49 -1.60 -6.72
N THR A 72 -14.07 -2.80 -6.71
CA THR A 72 -15.35 -3.11 -6.05
C THR A 72 -15.27 -3.42 -4.55
N ALA A 73 -14.08 -3.51 -3.95
CA ALA A 73 -13.94 -3.55 -2.49
C ALA A 73 -12.75 -2.70 -2.06
N GLN A 74 -13.05 -1.46 -1.65
CA GLN A 74 -12.06 -0.55 -1.09
C GLN A 74 -12.27 -0.39 0.41
N THR A 75 -11.35 -0.90 1.22
CA THR A 75 -11.32 -0.58 2.65
C THR A 75 -10.33 0.56 2.86
N LEU A 76 -10.79 1.65 3.48
CA LEU A 76 -9.93 2.77 3.86
C LEU A 76 -9.54 2.62 5.34
N TYR A 77 -8.25 2.47 5.59
CA TYR A 77 -7.67 2.55 6.92
C TYR A 77 -7.06 3.93 7.11
N THR A 78 -7.34 4.57 8.24
CA THR A 78 -6.70 5.83 8.62
C THR A 78 -6.13 5.75 10.02
N ALA A 79 -5.03 6.46 10.24
CA ALA A 79 -4.35 6.50 11.53
C ALA A 79 -3.52 7.78 11.65
N ARG A 80 -3.15 8.13 12.88
CA ARG A 80 -2.28 9.27 13.18
C ARG A 80 -0.79 8.89 13.15
N THR A 81 -0.50 7.60 13.34
CA THR A 81 0.86 7.07 13.39
C THR A 81 1.00 5.82 12.54
N ALA A 82 2.23 5.51 12.13
CA ALA A 82 2.53 4.27 11.41
C ALA A 82 2.13 3.04 12.24
N LYS A 83 2.43 3.07 13.55
CA LYS A 83 2.09 1.99 14.49
C LYS A 83 0.58 1.75 14.59
N GLU A 84 -0.20 2.82 14.74
CA GLU A 84 -1.65 2.70 14.81
C GLU A 84 -2.23 2.08 13.53
N LEU A 85 -1.64 2.39 12.36
CA LEU A 85 -2.05 1.82 11.09
C LEU A 85 -1.69 0.32 11.00
N CYS A 86 -0.48 -0.07 11.41
CA CYS A 86 -0.07 -1.48 11.50
C CYS A 86 -1.00 -2.29 12.40
N VAL A 87 -1.30 -1.79 13.61
CA VAL A 87 -2.21 -2.48 14.55
C VAL A 87 -3.59 -2.65 13.94
N LYS A 88 -4.15 -1.59 13.33
CA LYS A 88 -5.46 -1.65 12.67
C LYS A 88 -5.50 -2.70 11.55
N ILE A 89 -4.50 -2.70 10.68
CA ILE A 89 -4.49 -3.55 9.48
C ILE A 89 -4.11 -4.99 9.82
N VAL A 90 -3.03 -5.20 10.57
CA VAL A 90 -2.41 -6.52 10.75
C VAL A 90 -2.93 -7.26 11.97
N GLU A 91 -3.23 -6.55 13.07
CA GLU A 91 -3.61 -7.18 14.34
C GLU A 91 -5.13 -7.21 14.55
N GLN A 92 -5.83 -6.12 14.19
CA GLN A 92 -7.25 -5.94 14.51
C GLN A 92 -8.22 -6.33 13.39
N THR A 93 -7.82 -6.21 12.13
CA THR A 93 -8.69 -6.54 10.99
C THR A 93 -8.71 -8.05 10.75
N GLN A 94 -9.90 -8.63 10.64
CA GLN A 94 -10.10 -10.05 10.30
C GLN A 94 -11.14 -10.22 9.18
N PRO A 95 -10.85 -10.99 8.11
CA PRO A 95 -9.54 -11.59 7.83
C PRO A 95 -8.48 -10.51 7.58
N CYS A 96 -7.22 -10.78 7.97
CA CYS A 96 -6.11 -9.87 7.71
C CYS A 96 -6.00 -9.61 6.20
N PRO A 97 -6.01 -8.34 5.74
CA PRO A 97 -5.91 -7.98 4.31
C PRO A 97 -4.48 -8.08 3.77
N LEU A 98 -3.59 -8.82 4.45
CA LEU A 98 -2.21 -9.10 4.07
C LEU A 98 -1.92 -10.57 4.35
N THR A 99 -1.40 -11.26 3.34
CA THR A 99 -1.08 -12.69 3.44
C THR A 99 0.41 -12.97 3.29
N MET A 100 1.19 -11.98 2.83
CA MET A 100 2.63 -12.12 2.59
C MET A 100 3.46 -11.24 3.54
N PHE A 101 4.49 -11.83 4.15
CA PHE A 101 5.32 -11.12 5.14
C PHE A 101 6.20 -10.02 4.53
N ASP A 102 6.67 -10.20 3.30
CA ASP A 102 7.42 -9.17 2.57
C ASP A 102 6.56 -7.92 2.29
N HIS A 103 5.26 -8.11 2.02
CA HIS A 103 4.29 -7.03 1.86
C HIS A 103 4.01 -6.33 3.19
N ALA A 104 3.89 -7.07 4.29
CA ALA A 104 3.79 -6.48 5.62
C ALA A 104 5.04 -5.64 5.98
N ALA A 105 6.24 -6.12 5.64
CA ALA A 105 7.48 -5.38 5.83
C ALA A 105 7.55 -4.11 4.95
N TYR A 106 7.13 -4.20 3.69
CA TYR A 106 7.01 -3.06 2.78
C TYR A 106 6.06 -2.00 3.35
N LEU A 107 4.86 -2.38 3.79
CA LEU A 107 3.90 -1.43 4.35
C LEU A 107 4.39 -0.78 5.62
N GLY A 108 5.07 -1.52 6.51
CA GLY A 108 5.71 -0.92 7.68
C GLY A 108 6.69 0.20 7.32
N ARG A 109 7.52 -0.01 6.29
CA ARG A 109 8.44 1.02 5.77
C ARG A 109 7.69 2.22 5.22
N GLU A 110 6.67 1.98 4.40
CA GLU A 110 5.88 3.05 3.78
C GLU A 110 5.10 3.87 4.81
N PHE A 111 4.54 3.24 5.84
CA PHE A 111 3.81 3.95 6.89
C PHE A 111 4.73 4.85 7.70
N VAL A 112 5.96 4.41 8.01
CA VAL A 112 6.96 5.25 8.69
C VAL A 112 7.40 6.42 7.80
N ARG A 113 7.59 6.21 6.49
CA ARG A 113 7.90 7.28 5.53
C ARG A 113 6.75 8.30 5.43
N ALA A 114 5.51 7.81 5.39
CA ALA A 114 4.31 8.65 5.37
C ALA A 114 4.16 9.45 6.67
N GLU A 115 4.35 8.83 7.83
CA GLU A 115 4.37 9.49 9.13
C GLU A 115 5.44 10.59 9.19
N TYR A 116 6.66 10.29 8.77
CA TYR A 116 7.76 11.26 8.72
C TYR A 116 7.40 12.46 7.83
N ALA A 117 6.86 12.21 6.63
CA ALA A 117 6.46 13.27 5.71
C ALA A 117 5.27 14.09 6.21
N LEU A 118 4.37 13.49 7.00
CA LEU A 118 3.28 14.19 7.67
C LEU A 118 3.80 15.14 8.75
N ILE A 119 4.70 14.65 9.63
CA ILE A 119 5.31 15.42 10.71
C ILE A 119 6.13 16.61 10.17
N ASN A 120 6.94 16.37 9.14
CA ASN A 120 7.88 17.37 8.61
C ASN A 120 7.27 18.26 7.52
N GLY A 121 6.03 18.02 7.11
CA GLY A 121 5.39 18.76 6.02
C GLY A 121 6.03 18.53 4.64
N THR A 122 6.86 17.50 4.48
CA THR A 122 7.52 17.17 3.21
C THR A 122 6.63 16.31 2.32
N GLU A 123 6.94 16.24 1.03
CA GLU A 123 6.22 15.36 0.10
C GLU A 123 6.37 13.88 0.50
N TYR A 124 5.30 13.10 0.31
CA TYR A 124 5.31 11.66 0.43
C TYR A 124 5.00 11.07 -0.95
N ILE A 125 5.89 10.21 -1.44
CA ILE A 125 5.70 9.43 -2.65
C ILE A 125 5.92 7.98 -2.25
N GLN A 126 4.88 7.17 -2.44
CA GLN A 126 4.94 5.73 -2.22
C GLN A 126 5.97 5.12 -3.17
N ASP A 127 6.80 4.21 -2.66
CA ASP A 127 7.76 3.40 -3.44
C ASP A 127 7.05 2.43 -4.38
#